data_AF-K5C9L0-F1
#
_entry.id   AF-K5C9L0-F1
#
_cell.length_a   1.000
_cell.length_b   1.000
_cell.length_c   1.000
_cell.angle_alpha   90.00
_cell.angle_beta   90.00
_cell.angle_gamma   90.00
#
_symmetry.space_group_name_H-M   'P 1'
#
loop_
_entity.id
_entity.type
_entity.pdbx_description
1 polymer ?
#
loop_
_entity_poly.entity_id
_entity_poly.type
_entity_poly.pdbx_seq_one_letter_code
_entity_poly.pdbx_strand_id
1 'polypeptide(L)'
;MATEELLLRGTLVVASLGLVMLPVWCWVSRFNVWAISATVPIFIAGYGIPLLMDPQLLSGETWEGELPLFAALGVTGLASCFAGIAFSSHCSRRVVMPVPVRRGANWLSRDPEKFENLLRKRSAILLVLVIAGLIISFAFRGNIPLFADDQMAAKYAKNPSNYGQYKKIAAVYRSSILIYSVVMPLNIFFAFKNLSLPRIALIALAFLLMLGTLFKSQAVFPVLIGLGFVASSHSRSWLTWLAVLCIATVGGAITNEAIHLIQSGGNLNQSSLSDHSFGHSVSQGAPDITDTLRFLSRFDPDQHATFGKTFVGGMVPFQYKWNPAIYSLSIAFYGDLRDIDTHTLKSGGFRMLSPIWGFAAFGWLGAALVPFISGFLFKSIFHEVRSVLSGIKNRAFSLYCILLGSYTADLLGNLHLMSIYRLTALAIVFAIGLPPLVVWRFRKLTL
;
A
#
# COMPACT_ATOMS: atom_id res chain seq x y z
N MET A 1 10.33 -3.22 -35.97
CA MET A 1 11.21 -3.13 -34.78
C MET A 1 10.89 -1.90 -33.91
N ALA A 2 11.36 -0.69 -34.21
CA ALA A 2 11.14 0.49 -33.32
C ALA A 2 9.65 0.81 -33.03
N THR A 3 8.75 0.62 -33.99
CA THR A 3 7.30 0.84 -33.83
C THR A 3 6.60 -0.24 -33.00
N GLU A 4 6.99 -1.51 -33.16
CA GLU A 4 6.39 -2.63 -32.41
C GLU A 4 6.78 -2.57 -30.93
N GLU A 5 8.04 -2.22 -30.66
CA GLU A 5 8.53 -2.04 -29.31
C GLU A 5 7.87 -0.85 -28.60
N LEU A 6 7.70 0.27 -29.30
CA LEU A 6 6.96 1.41 -28.76
C LEU A 6 5.50 1.04 -28.45
N LEU A 7 4.84 0.26 -29.32
CA LEU A 7 3.49 -0.24 -29.10
C LEU A 7 3.42 -1.16 -27.87
N LEU A 8 4.39 -2.06 -27.71
CA LEU A 8 4.48 -2.97 -26.57
C LEU A 8 4.62 -2.22 -25.25
N ARG A 9 5.53 -1.24 -25.21
CA ARG A 9 5.73 -0.37 -24.04
C ARG A 9 4.48 0.45 -23.73
N GLY A 10 3.87 1.06 -24.75
CA GLY A 10 2.60 1.77 -24.59
C GLY A 10 1.50 0.88 -24.03
N THR A 11 1.42 -0.36 -24.50
CA THR A 11 0.48 -1.38 -24.00
C THR A 11 0.76 -1.69 -22.52
N LEU A 12 2.02 -1.86 -22.13
CA LEU A 12 2.41 -2.10 -20.75
C LEU A 12 2.08 -0.92 -19.83
N VAL A 13 2.31 0.33 -20.28
CA VAL A 13 1.92 1.55 -19.54
C VAL A 13 0.41 1.52 -19.28
N VAL A 14 -0.39 1.31 -20.33
CA VAL A 14 -1.85 1.33 -20.26
C VAL A 14 -2.37 0.20 -19.37
N ALA A 15 -1.83 -1.00 -19.51
CA ALA A 15 -2.19 -2.15 -18.68
C ALA A 15 -1.86 -1.91 -17.20
N SER A 16 -0.65 -1.44 -16.91
CA SER A 16 -0.20 -1.15 -15.56
C SER A 16 -1.00 -0.01 -14.93
N LEU A 17 -1.24 1.07 -15.67
CA LEU A 17 -2.09 2.18 -15.24
C LEU A 17 -3.49 1.69 -14.91
N GLY A 18 -4.10 0.92 -15.82
CA GLY A 18 -5.46 0.42 -15.66
C GLY A 18 -5.60 -0.48 -14.43
N LEU A 19 -4.63 -1.37 -14.20
CA LEU A 19 -4.62 -2.28 -13.04
C LEU A 19 -4.33 -1.54 -11.73
N VAL A 20 -3.33 -0.66 -11.68
CA VAL A 20 -3.00 0.11 -10.47
C VAL A 20 -4.14 1.07 -10.10
N MET A 21 -4.81 1.68 -11.08
CA MET A 21 -5.92 2.61 -10.85
C MET A 21 -7.27 1.93 -10.58
N LEU A 22 -7.31 0.60 -10.45
CA LEU A 22 -8.53 -0.16 -10.19
C LEU A 22 -9.42 0.43 -9.07
N PRO A 23 -8.89 0.78 -7.88
CA PRO A 23 -9.68 1.42 -6.83
C PRO A 23 -10.36 2.73 -7.27
N VAL A 24 -9.72 3.50 -8.15
CA VAL A 24 -10.26 4.75 -8.70
C VAL A 24 -11.34 4.45 -9.73
N TRP A 25 -11.14 3.48 -10.63
CA TRP A 25 -12.14 3.08 -11.63
C TRP A 25 -13.44 2.56 -11.00
N CYS A 26 -13.34 1.87 -9.87
CA CYS A 26 -14.51 1.36 -9.15
C CYS A 26 -15.37 2.49 -8.57
N TRP A 27 -14.76 3.61 -8.19
CA TRP A 27 -15.43 4.79 -7.64
C TRP A 27 -14.70 6.09 -8.02
N VAL A 28 -15.03 6.59 -9.21
CA VAL A 28 -14.52 7.88 -9.73
C VAL A 28 -15.20 9.02 -8.99
N SER A 29 -14.54 9.53 -7.95
CA SER A 29 -15.05 10.61 -7.10
C SER A 29 -13.91 11.31 -6.38
N ARG A 30 -13.99 12.64 -6.24
CA ARG A 30 -13.08 13.41 -5.38
C ARG A 30 -13.12 13.00 -3.91
N PHE A 31 -14.17 12.28 -3.49
CA PHE A 31 -14.28 11.74 -2.14
C PHE A 31 -13.54 10.42 -1.96
N ASN A 32 -13.11 9.78 -3.05
CA ASN A 32 -12.30 8.56 -3.02
C ASN A 32 -10.80 8.89 -2.84
N VAL A 33 -10.51 9.73 -1.84
CA VAL A 33 -9.17 10.26 -1.57
C VAL A 33 -8.18 9.14 -1.29
N TRP A 34 -8.62 8.09 -0.59
CA TRP A 34 -7.77 6.95 -0.28
C TRP A 34 -7.29 6.24 -1.54
N ALA A 35 -8.20 5.92 -2.47
CA ALA A 35 -7.82 5.24 -3.72
C ALA A 35 -6.81 6.09 -4.48
N ILE A 36 -7.10 7.37 -4.67
CA ILE A 36 -6.23 8.28 -5.43
C ILE A 36 -4.85 8.40 -4.75
N SER A 37 -4.81 8.54 -3.43
CA SER A 37 -3.56 8.60 -2.65
C SER A 37 -2.76 7.29 -2.69
N ALA A 38 -3.43 6.15 -2.83
CA ALA A 38 -2.78 4.85 -2.88
C ALA A 38 -2.27 4.54 -4.29
N THR A 39 -3.03 4.88 -5.34
CA THR A 39 -2.79 4.40 -6.70
C THR A 39 -1.96 5.38 -7.53
N VAL A 40 -2.20 6.69 -7.42
CA VAL A 40 -1.47 7.70 -8.21
C VAL A 40 0.03 7.67 -7.91
N PRO A 41 0.47 7.66 -6.63
CA PRO A 41 1.90 7.59 -6.35
C PRO A 41 2.57 6.31 -6.85
N ILE A 42 1.88 5.17 -6.73
CA ILE A 42 2.39 3.88 -7.23
C ILE A 42 2.54 3.93 -8.75
N PHE A 43 1.53 4.46 -9.46
CA PHE A 43 1.62 4.58 -10.90
C PHE A 43 2.77 5.51 -11.32
N ILE A 44 2.84 6.73 -10.77
CA ILE A 44 3.88 7.71 -11.15
C ILE A 44 5.27 7.15 -10.83
N ALA A 45 5.50 6.72 -9.59
CA ALA A 45 6.82 6.30 -9.15
C ALA A 45 7.21 4.92 -9.72
N GLY A 46 6.32 3.94 -9.67
CA GLY A 46 6.63 2.55 -10.01
C GLY A 46 6.56 2.23 -11.50
N TYR A 47 5.78 2.98 -12.28
CA TYR A 47 5.53 2.65 -13.68
C TYR A 47 5.81 3.82 -14.63
N GLY A 48 5.33 5.02 -14.31
CA GLY A 48 5.49 6.21 -15.15
C GLY A 48 6.94 6.64 -15.29
N ILE A 49 7.63 6.87 -14.17
CA ILE A 49 9.03 7.29 -14.17
C ILE A 49 9.94 6.23 -14.83
N PRO A 50 9.93 4.95 -14.42
CA PRO A 50 10.81 3.96 -15.03
C PRO A 50 10.60 3.80 -16.54
N LEU A 51 9.36 3.79 -17.04
CA LEU A 51 9.10 3.63 -18.47
C LEU A 51 9.54 4.83 -19.32
N LEU A 52 9.58 6.02 -18.72
CA LEU A 52 9.97 7.25 -19.42
C LEU A 52 11.45 7.58 -19.28
N MET A 53 12.11 7.09 -18.22
CA MET A 53 13.44 7.58 -17.83
C MET A 53 14.51 6.50 -17.67
N ASP A 54 14.16 5.21 -17.62
CA ASP A 54 15.16 4.15 -17.44
C ASP A 54 15.77 3.72 -18.79
N PRO A 55 17.07 3.98 -19.04
CA PRO A 55 17.71 3.65 -20.30
C PRO A 55 17.66 2.14 -20.62
N GLN A 56 17.67 1.27 -19.62
CA GLN A 56 17.63 -0.18 -19.83
C GLN A 56 16.27 -0.65 -20.33
N LEU A 57 15.20 -0.03 -19.84
CA LEU A 57 13.85 -0.26 -20.36
C LEU A 57 13.66 0.41 -21.71
N LEU A 58 14.41 1.49 -21.99
CA LEU A 58 14.35 2.22 -23.24
C LEU A 58 15.17 1.59 -24.38
N SER A 59 16.21 0.82 -24.09
CA SER A 59 17.01 0.13 -25.11
C SER A 59 16.42 -1.22 -25.51
N GLY A 60 15.65 -1.89 -24.65
CA GLY A 60 14.94 -3.14 -24.98
C GLY A 60 15.81 -4.40 -25.06
N GLU A 61 17.09 -4.25 -25.36
CA GLU A 61 18.07 -5.33 -25.61
C GLU A 61 18.22 -6.33 -24.46
N THR A 62 17.75 -6.00 -23.25
CA THR A 62 17.94 -6.83 -22.05
C THR A 62 16.75 -7.75 -21.71
N TRP A 63 15.58 -7.58 -22.35
CA TRP A 63 14.32 -8.22 -21.94
C TRP A 63 13.47 -8.74 -23.10
N GLU A 64 14.11 -9.29 -24.13
CA GLU A 64 13.45 -9.68 -25.40
C GLU A 64 12.29 -10.68 -25.21
N GLY A 65 12.33 -11.55 -24.19
CA GLY A 65 11.26 -12.52 -23.89
C GLY A 65 10.30 -12.10 -22.78
N GLU A 66 10.80 -11.42 -21.75
CA GLU A 66 10.06 -11.09 -20.55
C GLU A 66 9.14 -9.89 -20.73
N LEU A 67 9.55 -8.91 -21.55
CA LEU A 67 8.75 -7.71 -21.79
C LEU A 67 7.44 -8.05 -22.55
N PRO A 68 7.45 -8.87 -23.62
CA PRO A 68 6.23 -9.38 -24.25
C PRO A 68 5.33 -10.16 -23.29
N LEU A 69 5.93 -11.06 -22.50
CA LEU A 69 5.18 -11.84 -21.50
C LEU A 69 4.51 -10.91 -20.47
N PHE A 70 5.24 -9.93 -19.95
CA PHE A 70 4.71 -8.96 -18.99
C PHE A 70 3.55 -8.16 -19.59
N ALA A 71 3.69 -7.66 -20.82
CA ALA A 71 2.61 -6.95 -21.50
C ALA A 71 1.37 -7.84 -21.70
N ALA A 72 1.55 -9.09 -22.15
CA ALA A 72 0.46 -10.04 -22.35
C ALA A 72 -0.28 -10.37 -21.05
N LEU A 73 0.45 -10.60 -19.95
CA LEU A 73 -0.11 -10.77 -18.61
C LEU A 73 -0.86 -9.51 -18.15
N GLY A 74 -0.30 -8.33 -18.39
CA GLY A 74 -0.91 -7.05 -18.08
C GLY A 74 -2.24 -6.84 -18.80
N VAL A 75 -2.28 -7.06 -20.11
CA VAL A 75 -3.50 -6.92 -20.93
C VAL A 75 -4.56 -7.92 -20.51
N THR A 76 -4.18 -9.20 -20.34
CA THR A 76 -5.08 -10.26 -19.88
C THR A 76 -5.69 -9.90 -18.52
N GLY A 77 -4.84 -9.46 -17.59
CA GLY A 77 -5.26 -9.01 -16.28
C GLY A 77 -6.18 -7.80 -16.35
N LEU A 78 -5.87 -6.80 -17.17
CA LEU A 78 -6.69 -5.60 -17.33
C LEU A 78 -8.09 -5.94 -17.86
N ALA A 79 -8.16 -6.71 -18.95
CA ALA A 79 -9.42 -7.13 -19.55
C ALA A 79 -10.28 -7.93 -18.55
N SER A 80 -9.67 -8.89 -17.86
CA SER A 80 -10.34 -9.71 -16.85
C SER A 80 -10.80 -8.87 -15.64
N CYS A 81 -10.00 -7.90 -15.23
CA CYS A 81 -10.34 -6.97 -14.16
C CYS A 81 -11.58 -6.13 -14.51
N PHE A 82 -11.64 -5.56 -15.72
CA PHE A 82 -12.83 -4.84 -16.19
C PHE A 82 -14.05 -5.74 -16.33
N ALA A 83 -13.87 -6.99 -16.78
CA ALA A 83 -14.95 -7.97 -16.79
C ALA A 83 -15.48 -8.22 -15.36
N GLY A 84 -14.60 -8.31 -14.36
CA GLY A 84 -14.98 -8.43 -12.95
C GLY A 84 -15.75 -7.21 -12.43
N ILE A 85 -15.34 -5.99 -12.80
CA ILE A 85 -16.06 -4.75 -12.47
C ILE A 85 -17.46 -4.73 -13.12
N ALA A 86 -17.55 -5.09 -14.40
CA ALA A 86 -18.81 -5.14 -15.13
C ALA A 86 -19.76 -6.19 -14.54
N PHE A 87 -19.24 -7.40 -14.27
CA PHE A 87 -19.99 -8.49 -13.64
C PHE A 87 -20.47 -8.12 -12.23
N SER A 88 -19.60 -7.51 -11.41
CA SER A 88 -20.00 -6.96 -10.12
C SER A 88 -21.09 -5.92 -10.28
N SER A 89 -20.98 -4.98 -11.22
CA SER A 89 -22.01 -3.95 -11.43
C SER A 89 -23.39 -4.54 -11.76
N HIS A 90 -23.43 -5.70 -12.43
CA HIS A 90 -24.67 -6.44 -12.68
C HIS A 90 -25.17 -7.20 -11.44
N CYS A 91 -24.28 -7.82 -10.67
CA CYS A 91 -24.62 -8.67 -9.52
C CYS A 91 -24.76 -7.92 -8.18
N SER A 92 -24.18 -6.72 -8.08
CA SER A 92 -23.90 -5.97 -6.84
C SER A 92 -25.14 -5.57 -6.06
N ARG A 93 -26.36 -5.72 -6.60
CA ARG A 93 -27.58 -5.62 -5.80
C ARG A 93 -27.64 -6.67 -4.66
N ARG A 94 -26.76 -7.68 -4.64
CA ARG A 94 -26.80 -8.81 -3.69
C ARG A 94 -25.58 -8.99 -2.79
N VAL A 95 -24.47 -8.28 -3.01
CA VAL A 95 -23.25 -8.45 -2.18
C VAL A 95 -23.35 -7.53 -0.95
N VAL A 96 -23.98 -8.04 0.09
CA VAL A 96 -24.21 -7.29 1.33
C VAL A 96 -22.87 -7.13 2.07
N MET A 97 -22.47 -5.89 2.38
CA MET A 97 -21.38 -5.64 3.34
C MET A 97 -21.57 -6.48 4.60
N PRO A 98 -20.50 -6.79 5.35
CA PRO A 98 -20.64 -7.46 6.63
C PRO A 98 -21.71 -6.74 7.46
N VAL A 99 -22.74 -7.49 7.88
CA VAL A 99 -23.87 -7.01 8.70
C VAL A 99 -23.45 -6.05 9.83
N PRO A 100 -22.29 -6.23 10.50
CA PRO A 100 -21.81 -5.27 11.50
C PRO A 100 -21.61 -3.84 10.99
N VAL A 101 -21.16 -3.65 9.75
CA VAL A 101 -20.92 -2.32 9.17
C VAL A 101 -22.22 -1.59 8.91
N ARG A 102 -23.20 -2.27 8.29
CA ARG A 102 -24.52 -1.70 8.01
C ARG A 102 -25.30 -1.43 9.30
N ARG A 103 -25.26 -2.34 10.28
CA ARG A 103 -25.88 -2.13 11.59
C ARG A 103 -25.17 -1.05 12.40
N GLY A 104 -23.84 -1.00 12.34
CA GLY A 104 -23.05 0.07 12.92
C GLY A 104 -23.44 1.41 12.33
N ALA A 105 -23.47 1.52 10.99
CA ALA A 105 -23.89 2.74 10.30
C ALA A 105 -25.30 3.19 10.67
N ASN A 106 -26.27 2.27 10.70
CA ASN A 106 -27.64 2.58 11.07
C ASN A 106 -27.82 2.95 12.56
N TRP A 107 -27.00 2.39 13.45
CA TRP A 107 -27.01 2.77 14.85
C TRP A 107 -26.36 4.14 15.05
N LEU A 108 -25.25 4.38 14.37
CA LEU A 108 -24.45 5.61 14.46
C LEU A 108 -25.10 6.80 13.75
N SER A 109 -25.91 6.55 12.72
CA SER A 109 -26.70 7.59 12.07
C SER A 109 -27.77 8.20 13.00
N ARG A 110 -28.12 7.51 14.10
CA ARG A 110 -29.09 8.02 15.10
C ARG A 110 -28.48 9.09 16.00
N ASP A 111 -27.17 9.09 16.21
CA ASP A 111 -26.47 10.05 17.07
C ASP A 111 -25.08 10.43 16.51
N PRO A 112 -25.06 11.27 15.47
CA PRO A 112 -23.83 11.61 14.75
C PRO A 112 -22.82 12.36 15.63
N GLU A 113 -23.27 13.12 16.61
CA GLU A 113 -22.40 13.90 17.50
C GLU A 113 -21.68 13.01 18.50
N LYS A 114 -22.39 12.08 19.15
CA LYS A 114 -21.75 11.10 20.04
C LYS A 114 -20.73 10.26 19.29
N PHE A 115 -21.04 9.87 18.05
CA PHE A 115 -20.08 9.12 17.24
C PHE A 115 -18.84 9.93 16.89
N GLU A 116 -19.01 11.18 16.47
CA GLU A 116 -17.89 12.04 16.14
C GLU A 116 -16.97 12.23 17.36
N ASN A 117 -17.56 12.47 18.53
CA ASN A 117 -16.82 12.60 19.79
C ASN A 117 -16.10 11.30 20.16
N LEU A 118 -16.72 10.15 19.92
CA LEU A 118 -16.12 8.83 20.13
C LEU A 118 -14.91 8.62 19.22
N LEU A 119 -15.06 8.86 17.91
CA LEU A 119 -13.98 8.78 16.93
C LEU A 119 -12.82 9.68 17.30
N ARG A 120 -13.12 10.95 17.62
CA ARG A 120 -12.14 11.96 18.00
C ARG A 120 -11.34 11.56 19.23
N LYS A 121 -12.00 11.05 20.27
CA LYS A 121 -11.35 10.61 21.51
C LYS A 121 -10.49 9.37 21.25
N ARG A 122 -11.02 8.36 20.57
CA ARG A 122 -10.31 7.10 20.30
C ARG A 122 -9.13 7.27 19.37
N SER A 123 -9.28 8.07 18.30
CA SER A 123 -8.18 8.33 17.37
C SER A 123 -7.02 9.04 18.06
N ALA A 124 -7.30 9.96 18.99
CA ALA A 124 -6.27 10.65 19.77
C ALA A 124 -5.56 9.70 20.75
N ILE A 125 -6.31 8.87 21.49
CA ILE A 125 -5.74 7.87 22.40
C ILE A 125 -4.82 6.90 21.64
N LEU A 126 -5.28 6.39 20.49
CA LEU A 126 -4.48 5.50 19.65
C LEU A 126 -3.25 6.19 19.09
N LEU A 127 -3.31 7.48 18.74
CA LEU A 127 -2.13 8.23 18.30
C LEU A 127 -1.10 8.38 19.42
N VAL A 128 -1.54 8.61 20.67
CA VAL A 128 -0.65 8.59 21.85
C VAL A 128 0.00 7.22 22.02
N LEU A 129 -0.77 6.13 21.85
CA LEU A 129 -0.25 4.77 21.91
C LEU A 129 0.75 4.48 20.79
N VAL A 130 0.58 5.04 19.59
CA VAL A 130 1.55 4.97 18.49
C VAL A 130 2.86 5.65 18.89
N ILE A 131 2.80 6.86 19.43
CA ILE A 131 3.98 7.62 19.87
C ILE A 131 4.73 6.83 20.94
N ALA A 132 4.03 6.38 21.97
CA ALA A 132 4.61 5.57 23.04
C ALA A 132 5.21 4.26 22.49
N GLY A 133 4.48 3.55 21.63
CA GLY A 133 4.92 2.31 21.02
C GLY A 133 6.17 2.46 20.15
N LEU A 134 6.28 3.55 19.38
CA LEU A 134 7.47 3.85 18.57
C LEU A 134 8.67 4.24 19.44
N ILE A 135 8.47 5.08 20.46
CA ILE A 135 9.54 5.45 21.41
C ILE A 135 10.08 4.21 22.13
N ILE A 136 9.20 3.37 22.68
CA ILE A 136 9.59 2.10 23.31
C ILE A 136 10.33 1.22 22.31
N SER A 137 9.84 1.13 21.07
CA SER A 137 10.49 0.33 20.03
C SER A 137 11.89 0.83 19.70
N PHE A 138 12.10 2.14 19.58
CA PHE A 138 13.44 2.70 19.34
C PHE A 138 14.37 2.48 20.53
N ALA A 139 13.88 2.66 21.75
CA ALA A 139 14.65 2.41 22.96
C ALA A 139 15.10 0.94 23.05
N PHE A 140 14.19 -0.01 22.82
CA PHE A 140 14.50 -1.46 22.87
C PHE A 140 15.40 -1.93 21.73
N ARG A 141 15.35 -1.29 20.56
CA ARG A 141 16.21 -1.62 19.43
C ARG A 141 17.61 -1.01 19.54
N GLY A 142 17.81 -0.07 20.45
CA GLY A 142 19.05 0.69 20.60
C GLY A 142 19.33 1.66 19.45
N ASN A 143 18.44 1.80 18.47
CA ASN A 143 18.60 2.73 17.37
C ASN A 143 17.27 3.20 16.76
N ILE A 144 17.32 4.37 16.13
CA ILE A 144 16.29 4.88 15.22
C ILE A 144 16.78 4.58 13.80
N PRO A 145 16.03 3.86 12.95
CA PRO A 145 16.50 3.47 11.62
C PRO A 145 17.08 4.60 10.77
N LEU A 146 16.50 5.80 10.85
CA LEU A 146 17.01 7.00 10.16
C LEU A 146 18.44 7.39 10.57
N PHE A 147 18.84 7.12 11.81
CA PHE A 147 20.14 7.50 12.38
C PHE A 147 21.07 6.29 12.60
N ALA A 148 20.71 5.11 12.07
CA ALA A 148 21.56 3.92 12.17
C ALA A 148 22.64 3.94 11.09
N ASP A 149 23.82 3.37 11.39
CA ASP A 149 24.94 3.26 10.46
C ASP A 149 24.54 2.57 9.14
N ASP A 150 23.79 1.47 9.23
CA ASP A 150 23.14 0.82 8.09
C ASP A 150 21.63 1.03 8.15
N GLN A 151 21.19 2.17 7.61
CA GLN A 151 19.79 2.60 7.57
C GLN A 151 18.86 1.56 6.95
N MET A 152 19.27 0.90 5.87
CA MET A 152 18.44 -0.07 5.15
C MET A 152 18.36 -1.40 5.91
N ALA A 153 19.47 -1.88 6.47
CA ALA A 153 19.43 -3.05 7.35
C ALA A 153 18.62 -2.77 8.62
N ALA A 154 18.69 -1.55 9.18
CA ALA A 154 17.87 -1.15 10.31
C ALA A 154 16.38 -1.08 9.93
N LYS A 155 16.02 -0.44 8.81
CA LYS A 155 14.62 -0.35 8.35
C LYS A 155 13.96 -1.72 8.22
N TYR A 156 14.63 -2.67 7.57
CA TYR A 156 14.10 -4.02 7.34
C TYR A 156 14.37 -5.00 8.47
N ALA A 157 15.00 -4.53 9.56
CA ALA A 157 15.43 -5.35 10.69
C ALA A 157 16.27 -6.57 10.27
N LYS A 158 17.23 -6.32 9.38
CA LYS A 158 18.15 -7.33 8.83
C LYS A 158 19.54 -7.29 9.46
N ASN A 159 19.85 -6.25 10.24
CA ASN A 159 21.12 -6.17 10.96
C ASN A 159 21.25 -7.33 11.97
N PRO A 160 22.23 -8.24 11.80
CA PRO A 160 22.42 -9.40 12.68
C PRO A 160 22.58 -9.01 14.15
N SER A 161 23.26 -7.89 14.45
CA SER A 161 23.54 -7.47 15.83
C SER A 161 22.27 -7.10 16.61
N ASN A 162 21.29 -6.48 15.93
CA ASN A 162 20.08 -5.95 16.58
C ASN A 162 18.81 -6.78 16.28
N TYR A 163 18.91 -7.83 15.46
CA TYR A 163 17.76 -8.65 15.07
C TYR A 163 17.08 -9.34 16.25
N GLY A 164 17.87 -9.84 17.22
CA GLY A 164 17.34 -10.48 18.44
C GLY A 164 16.51 -9.52 19.29
N GLN A 165 16.95 -8.27 19.43
CA GLN A 165 16.20 -7.21 20.13
C GLN A 165 14.94 -6.82 19.35
N TYR A 166 15.05 -6.70 18.02
CA TYR A 166 13.92 -6.42 17.16
C TYR A 166 12.81 -7.46 17.31
N LYS A 167 13.12 -8.77 17.30
CA LYS A 167 12.10 -9.83 17.44
C LYS A 167 11.23 -9.66 18.69
N LYS A 168 11.83 -9.23 19.81
CA LYS A 168 11.12 -9.02 21.09
C LYS A 168 10.11 -7.87 21.01
N ILE A 169 10.39 -6.83 20.22
CA ILE A 169 9.56 -5.62 20.13
C ILE A 169 8.83 -5.47 18.78
N ALA A 170 9.01 -6.41 17.85
CA ALA A 170 8.49 -6.33 16.49
C ALA A 170 6.96 -6.17 16.44
N ALA A 171 6.23 -6.85 17.33
CA ALA A 171 4.78 -6.74 17.41
C ALA A 171 4.34 -5.31 17.73
N VAL A 172 4.97 -4.67 18.73
CA VAL A 172 4.67 -3.29 19.14
C VAL A 172 5.04 -2.32 18.04
N TYR A 173 6.24 -2.47 17.47
CA TYR A 173 6.74 -1.61 16.40
C TYR A 173 5.85 -1.64 15.14
N ARG A 174 5.55 -2.85 14.64
CA ARG A 174 4.73 -3.03 13.43
C ARG A 174 3.28 -2.62 13.68
N SER A 175 2.72 -2.91 14.85
CA SER A 175 1.36 -2.47 15.20
C SER A 175 1.28 -0.96 15.28
N SER A 176 2.29 -0.28 15.83
CA SER A 176 2.32 1.19 15.91
C SER A 176 2.32 1.82 14.51
N ILE A 177 3.09 1.29 13.57
CA ILE A 177 3.09 1.71 12.16
C ILE A 177 1.69 1.55 11.53
N LEU A 178 1.00 0.44 11.79
CA LEU A 178 -0.33 0.17 11.23
C LEU A 178 -1.42 1.04 11.86
N ILE A 179 -1.40 1.19 13.19
CA ILE A 179 -2.31 2.09 13.90
C ILE A 179 -2.13 3.50 13.37
N TYR A 180 -0.88 3.97 13.21
CA TYR A 180 -0.57 5.27 12.62
C TYR A 180 -1.27 5.46 11.27
N SER A 181 -1.11 4.51 10.35
CA SER A 181 -1.69 4.63 9.01
C SER A 181 -3.22 4.76 9.03
N VAL A 182 -3.89 4.16 10.02
CA VAL A 182 -5.34 4.23 10.19
C VAL A 182 -5.78 5.53 10.89
N VAL A 183 -5.09 5.93 11.96
CA VAL A 183 -5.57 7.03 12.84
C VAL A 183 -5.08 8.40 12.42
N MET A 184 -3.98 8.50 11.68
CA MET A 184 -3.43 9.78 11.25
C MET A 184 -4.42 10.59 10.37
N PRO A 185 -5.10 10.01 9.35
CA PRO A 185 -6.08 10.75 8.56
C PRO A 185 -7.22 11.36 9.40
N LEU A 186 -7.71 10.61 10.40
CA LEU A 186 -8.75 11.06 11.33
C LEU A 186 -8.26 12.22 12.21
N ASN A 187 -7.06 12.12 12.77
CA ASN A 187 -6.50 13.16 13.62
C ASN A 187 -6.24 14.46 12.86
N ILE A 188 -5.76 14.38 11.61
CA ILE A 188 -5.63 15.55 10.73
C ILE A 188 -7.00 16.17 10.48
N PHE A 189 -7.99 15.38 10.07
CA PHE A 189 -9.35 15.88 9.86
C PHE A 189 -9.88 16.61 11.11
N PHE A 190 -9.72 16.04 12.30
CA PHE A 190 -10.16 16.68 13.54
C PHE A 190 -9.31 17.86 13.99
N ALA A 191 -8.03 17.94 13.61
CA ALA A 191 -7.19 19.10 13.87
C ALA A 191 -7.60 20.29 12.99
N PHE A 192 -7.96 20.05 11.73
CA PHE A 192 -8.49 21.10 10.85
C PHE A 192 -9.90 21.56 11.25
N LYS A 193 -10.72 20.65 11.81
CA LYS A 193 -12.04 21.04 12.33
C LYS A 193 -11.93 21.96 13.55
N ASN A 194 -11.05 21.60 14.50
CA ASN A 194 -10.79 22.37 15.71
C ASN A 194 -9.26 22.49 15.89
N LEU A 195 -8.70 23.66 15.59
CA LEU A 195 -7.26 23.98 15.61
C LEU A 195 -6.67 23.92 17.04
N SER A 196 -6.62 22.72 17.60
CA SER A 196 -6.12 22.44 18.93
C SER A 196 -4.61 22.22 18.87
N LEU A 197 -3.85 23.17 19.42
CA LEU A 197 -2.39 23.11 19.47
C LEU A 197 -1.86 21.77 20.05
N PRO A 198 -2.41 21.23 21.16
CA PRO A 198 -2.00 19.90 21.65
C PRO A 198 -2.15 18.79 20.62
N ARG A 199 -3.23 18.79 19.83
CA ARG A 199 -3.43 17.79 18.79
C ARG A 199 -2.46 17.97 17.63
N ILE A 200 -2.18 19.20 17.23
CA ILE A 200 -1.19 19.51 16.18
C ILE A 200 0.20 19.04 16.61
N ALA A 201 0.59 19.29 17.87
CA ALA A 201 1.84 18.81 18.43
C ALA A 201 1.93 17.27 18.44
N LEU A 202 0.85 16.57 18.82
CA LEU A 202 0.79 15.10 18.75
C LEU A 202 0.94 14.58 17.31
N ILE A 203 0.28 15.22 16.35
CA ILE A 203 0.39 14.86 14.92
C ILE A 203 1.83 15.05 14.44
N ALA A 204 2.45 16.19 14.74
CA ALA A 204 3.82 16.49 14.36
C ALA A 204 4.81 15.48 14.97
N LEU A 205 4.67 15.18 16.26
CA LEU A 205 5.53 14.21 16.94
C LEU A 205 5.37 12.79 16.35
N ALA A 206 4.14 12.33 16.13
CA ALA A 206 3.89 11.03 15.51
C ALA A 206 4.46 10.96 14.09
N PHE A 207 4.33 12.03 13.30
CA PHE A 207 4.89 12.12 11.95
C PHE A 207 6.43 12.04 11.97
N LEU A 208 7.09 12.80 12.86
CA LEU A 208 8.55 12.77 13.02
C LEU A 208 9.06 11.38 13.44
N LEU A 209 8.39 10.72 14.39
CA LEU A 209 8.73 9.36 14.80
C LEU A 209 8.56 8.36 13.65
N MET A 210 7.50 8.51 12.85
CA MET A 210 7.28 7.70 11.66
C MET A 210 8.32 7.95 10.56
N LEU A 211 8.77 9.18 10.36
CA LEU A 211 9.91 9.46 9.46
C LEU A 211 11.18 8.75 9.95
N GLY A 212 11.40 8.71 11.27
CA GLY A 212 12.49 7.96 11.89
C GLY A 212 12.52 6.47 11.56
N THR A 213 11.37 5.88 11.17
CA THR A 213 11.28 4.47 10.75
C THR A 213 11.81 4.20 9.34
N LEU A 214 12.03 5.23 8.51
CA LEU A 214 12.33 5.15 7.07
C LEU A 214 11.23 4.51 6.20
N PHE A 215 10.06 4.22 6.76
CA PHE A 215 8.86 3.84 5.99
C PHE A 215 8.16 5.09 5.42
N LYS A 216 8.83 5.78 4.50
CA LYS A 216 8.44 7.09 3.94
C LYS A 216 6.97 7.13 3.48
N SER A 217 6.55 6.14 2.68
CA SER A 217 5.16 6.03 2.20
C SER A 217 4.15 5.91 3.35
N GLN A 218 4.46 5.10 4.37
CA GLN A 218 3.60 4.89 5.52
C GLN A 218 3.57 6.10 6.45
N ALA A 219 4.61 6.95 6.44
CA ALA A 219 4.63 8.21 7.18
C ALA A 219 3.81 9.30 6.46
N VAL A 220 4.02 9.47 5.15
CA VAL A 220 3.49 10.60 4.37
C VAL A 220 2.07 10.35 3.85
N PHE A 221 1.74 9.18 3.31
CA PHE A 221 0.42 8.97 2.68
C PHE A 221 -0.76 9.09 3.65
N PRO A 222 -0.70 8.61 4.91
CA PRO A 222 -1.78 8.87 5.86
C PRO A 222 -2.02 10.36 6.12
N VAL A 223 -0.96 11.17 6.06
CA VAL A 223 -1.07 12.63 6.17
C VAL A 223 -1.77 13.21 4.94
N LEU A 224 -1.34 12.81 3.74
CA LEU A 224 -1.94 13.26 2.49
C LEU A 224 -3.39 12.81 2.36
N ILE A 225 -3.78 11.63 2.84
CA ILE A 225 -5.17 11.17 2.86
C ILE A 225 -6.02 12.07 3.77
N GLY A 226 -5.53 12.41 4.96
CA GLY A 226 -6.22 13.33 5.87
C GLY A 226 -6.42 14.71 5.26
N LEU A 227 -5.36 15.28 4.68
CA LEU A 227 -5.41 16.57 3.98
C LEU A 227 -6.31 16.53 2.74
N GLY A 228 -6.26 15.43 1.98
CA GLY A 228 -7.08 15.24 0.80
C GLY A 228 -8.56 15.14 1.13
N PHE A 229 -8.91 14.53 2.27
CA PHE A 229 -10.30 14.52 2.72
C PHE A 229 -10.79 15.92 3.08
N VAL A 230 -9.98 16.72 3.78
CA VAL A 230 -10.29 18.14 4.03
C VAL A 230 -10.44 18.90 2.71
N ALA A 231 -9.50 18.72 1.77
CA ALA A 231 -9.50 19.38 0.47
C ALA A 231 -10.68 18.96 -0.42
N SER A 232 -11.13 17.70 -0.36
CA SER A 232 -12.24 17.17 -1.17
C SER A 232 -13.56 17.90 -0.97
N SER A 233 -13.70 18.63 0.14
CA SER A 233 -14.87 19.45 0.42
C SER A 233 -14.94 20.75 -0.40
N HIS A 234 -13.84 21.19 -1.02
CA HIS A 234 -13.75 22.41 -1.83
C HIS A 234 -13.14 22.09 -3.20
N SER A 235 -13.84 22.47 -4.28
CA SER A 235 -13.45 22.07 -5.66
C SER A 235 -12.04 22.54 -6.06
N ARG A 236 -11.65 23.76 -5.70
CA ARG A 236 -10.31 24.30 -6.02
C ARG A 236 -9.21 23.65 -5.19
N SER A 237 -9.41 23.50 -3.88
CA SER A 237 -8.44 22.89 -2.97
C SER A 237 -8.14 21.43 -3.31
N TRP A 238 -9.09 20.71 -3.89
CA TRP A 238 -8.89 19.35 -4.40
C TRP A 238 -7.80 19.27 -5.47
N LEU A 239 -7.79 20.20 -6.43
CA LEU A 239 -6.78 20.23 -7.49
C LEU A 239 -5.39 20.56 -6.92
N THR A 240 -5.33 21.52 -6.00
CA THR A 240 -4.09 21.84 -5.28
C THR A 240 -3.57 20.63 -4.51
N TRP A 241 -4.44 19.88 -3.84
CA TRP A 241 -4.07 18.66 -3.14
C TRP A 241 -3.52 17.59 -4.10
N LEU A 242 -4.14 17.40 -5.26
CA LEU A 242 -3.67 16.45 -6.26
C LEU A 242 -2.27 16.83 -6.77
N ALA A 243 -2.02 18.12 -7.01
CA ALA A 243 -0.69 18.61 -7.36
C ALA A 243 0.34 18.33 -6.24
N VAL A 244 -0.02 18.58 -4.98
CA VAL A 244 0.83 18.26 -3.82
C VAL A 244 1.12 16.76 -3.73
N LEU A 245 0.14 15.89 -4.01
CA LEU A 245 0.33 14.44 -4.04
C LEU A 245 1.34 14.03 -5.12
N CYS A 246 1.23 14.58 -6.32
CA CYS A 246 2.17 14.32 -7.42
C CYS A 246 3.59 14.80 -7.07
N ILE A 247 3.73 16.04 -6.55
CA ILE A 247 5.01 16.61 -6.13
C ILE A 247 5.63 15.78 -5.01
N ALA A 248 4.86 15.38 -3.99
CA ALA A 248 5.34 14.56 -2.89
C ALA A 248 5.82 13.17 -3.37
N THR A 249 5.17 12.61 -4.39
CA THR A 249 5.58 11.34 -5.00
C THR A 249 6.93 11.47 -5.70
N VAL A 250 7.07 12.47 -6.58
CA VAL A 250 8.31 12.72 -7.33
C VAL A 250 9.44 13.09 -6.37
N GLY A 251 9.17 13.97 -5.40
CA GLY A 251 10.12 14.33 -4.35
C GLY A 251 10.57 13.13 -3.51
N GLY A 252 9.66 12.19 -3.23
CA GLY A 252 9.97 10.94 -2.53
C GLY A 252 10.97 10.06 -3.29
N ALA A 253 10.81 9.94 -4.62
CA ALA A 253 11.75 9.23 -5.49
C ALA A 253 13.13 9.90 -5.49
N ILE A 254 13.17 11.23 -5.67
CA ILE A 254 14.40 12.04 -5.64
C ILE A 254 15.11 11.97 -4.27
N THR A 255 14.37 11.86 -3.17
CA THR A 255 14.96 11.82 -1.83
C THR A 255 15.85 10.60 -1.62
N ASN A 256 15.59 9.47 -2.29
CA ASN A 256 16.49 8.30 -2.21
C ASN A 256 17.86 8.64 -2.79
N GLU A 257 17.87 9.39 -3.89
CA GLU A 257 19.10 9.87 -4.53
C GLU A 257 19.83 10.89 -3.66
N ALA A 258 19.10 11.84 -3.09
CA ALA A 258 19.68 12.82 -2.18
C ALA A 258 20.34 12.17 -0.97
N ILE A 259 19.74 11.11 -0.40
CA ILE A 259 20.34 10.35 0.71
C ILE A 259 21.65 9.68 0.26
N HIS A 260 21.67 9.08 -0.92
CA HIS A 260 22.87 8.43 -1.47
C HIS A 260 24.01 9.43 -1.67
N LEU A 261 23.73 10.61 -2.23
CA LEU A 261 24.69 11.70 -2.43
C LEU A 261 25.27 12.25 -1.11
N ILE A 262 24.43 12.37 -0.08
CA ILE A 262 24.87 12.81 1.25
C ILE A 262 25.76 11.73 1.89
N GLN A 263 25.40 10.45 1.74
CA GLN A 263 26.15 9.32 2.30
C GLN A 263 27.51 9.11 1.62
N SER A 264 27.63 9.41 0.33
CA SER A 264 28.92 9.37 -0.38
C SER A 264 29.85 10.55 -0.06
N GLY A 265 29.49 11.39 0.93
CA GLY A 265 30.31 12.52 1.36
C GLY A 265 30.43 13.63 0.33
N GLY A 266 29.47 13.74 -0.60
CA GLY A 266 29.52 14.72 -1.70
C GLY A 266 30.58 14.43 -2.77
N ASN A 267 31.31 13.30 -2.67
CA ASN A 267 32.23 12.87 -3.72
C ASN A 267 31.43 12.31 -4.90
N LEU A 268 31.03 13.19 -5.81
CA LEU A 268 30.36 12.85 -7.07
C LEU A 268 31.20 11.88 -7.93
N ASN A 269 32.51 11.83 -7.73
CA ASN A 269 33.43 10.94 -8.44
C ASN A 269 33.51 9.51 -7.87
N GLN A 270 33.03 9.27 -6.64
CA GLN A 270 32.98 7.93 -6.03
C GLN A 270 31.57 7.35 -5.97
N SER A 271 30.55 8.19 -6.03
CA SER A 271 29.24 7.70 -6.42
C SER A 271 29.34 7.15 -7.83
N SER A 272 28.85 5.95 -8.05
CA SER A 272 28.58 5.28 -9.34
C SER A 272 27.66 6.07 -10.31
N LEU A 273 27.57 7.39 -10.11
CA LEU A 273 26.84 8.40 -10.84
C LEU A 273 27.59 8.94 -12.05
N SER A 274 28.91 8.73 -12.19
CA SER A 274 29.63 9.17 -13.40
C SER A 274 29.16 8.44 -14.66
N ASP A 275 28.63 7.21 -14.51
CA ASP A 275 28.22 6.34 -15.62
C ASP A 275 26.69 6.13 -15.73
N HIS A 276 25.90 6.61 -14.76
CA HIS A 276 24.45 6.39 -14.74
C HIS A 276 23.68 7.72 -14.85
N SER A 277 22.82 7.82 -15.87
CA SER A 277 21.98 9.00 -16.07
C SER A 277 21.09 9.27 -14.85
N PHE A 278 20.81 10.55 -14.56
CA PHE A 278 19.87 10.97 -13.50
C PHE A 278 18.53 10.22 -13.57
N GLY A 279 18.03 9.93 -14.77
CA GLY A 279 16.81 9.15 -14.98
C GLY A 279 16.89 7.73 -14.46
N HIS A 280 18.05 7.07 -14.60
CA HIS A 280 18.30 5.75 -14.05
C HIS A 280 18.33 5.78 -12.52
N SER A 281 19.03 6.75 -11.92
CA SER A 281 19.03 6.90 -10.45
C SER A 281 17.63 7.10 -9.86
N VAL A 282 16.80 7.92 -10.52
CA VAL A 282 15.41 8.14 -10.09
C VAL A 282 14.54 6.90 -10.33
N SER A 283 14.74 6.15 -11.42
CA SER A 283 13.99 4.90 -11.68
C SER A 283 14.34 3.80 -10.67
N GLN A 284 15.60 3.73 -10.21
CA GLN A 284 16.02 2.83 -9.13
C GLN A 284 15.36 3.15 -7.78
N GLY A 285 14.80 4.35 -7.62
CA GLY A 285 14.00 4.72 -6.46
C GLY A 285 12.67 3.95 -6.35
N ALA A 286 12.18 3.38 -7.46
CA ALA A 286 10.95 2.58 -7.53
C ALA A 286 11.00 1.59 -8.72
N PRO A 287 11.83 0.53 -8.65
CA PRO A 287 12.14 -0.34 -9.78
C PRO A 287 11.06 -1.40 -10.02
N ASP A 288 9.77 -1.08 -9.84
CA ASP A 288 8.68 -2.08 -9.84
C ASP A 288 8.62 -2.89 -11.16
N ILE A 289 8.91 -2.25 -12.30
CA ILE A 289 8.97 -2.90 -13.62
C ILE A 289 10.21 -3.79 -13.75
N THR A 290 11.39 -3.27 -13.43
CA THR A 290 12.65 -4.02 -13.52
C THR A 290 12.65 -5.21 -12.56
N ASP A 291 12.11 -5.06 -11.36
CA ASP A 291 11.89 -6.13 -10.39
C ASP A 291 10.94 -7.21 -10.96
N THR A 292 9.88 -6.78 -11.63
CA THR A 292 8.94 -7.69 -12.29
C THR A 292 9.59 -8.46 -13.43
N LEU A 293 10.34 -7.78 -14.31
CA LEU A 293 11.05 -8.41 -15.42
C LEU A 293 12.11 -9.39 -14.92
N ARG A 294 12.86 -9.01 -13.87
CA ARG A 294 13.83 -9.89 -13.20
C ARG A 294 13.18 -11.11 -12.57
N PHE A 295 11.96 -10.97 -12.03
CA PHE A 295 11.20 -12.11 -11.54
C PHE A 295 10.80 -13.03 -12.69
N LEU A 296 10.25 -12.48 -13.78
CA LEU A 296 9.79 -13.26 -14.94
C LEU A 296 10.93 -13.99 -15.66
N SER A 297 12.13 -13.40 -15.76
CA SER A 297 13.29 -14.05 -16.42
C SER A 297 13.80 -15.29 -15.71
N ARG A 298 13.46 -15.46 -14.42
CA ARG A 298 13.89 -16.61 -13.62
C ARG A 298 12.73 -17.50 -13.18
N PHE A 299 11.50 -17.08 -13.44
CA PHE A 299 10.32 -17.83 -13.06
C PHE A 299 10.03 -18.93 -14.08
N ASP A 300 10.37 -20.17 -13.71
CA ASP A 300 9.91 -21.37 -14.41
C ASP A 300 8.56 -21.84 -13.83
N PRO A 301 7.45 -21.81 -14.61
CA PRO A 301 6.13 -22.26 -14.16
C PRO A 301 6.09 -23.70 -13.67
N ASP A 302 6.90 -24.60 -14.24
CA ASP A 302 6.86 -26.04 -13.92
C ASP A 302 7.51 -26.33 -12.57
N GLN A 303 8.50 -25.53 -12.18
CA GLN A 303 9.26 -25.71 -10.94
C GLN A 303 8.78 -24.79 -9.80
N HIS A 304 8.34 -23.58 -10.13
CA HIS A 304 8.15 -22.51 -9.14
C HIS A 304 6.69 -22.18 -8.86
N ALA A 305 5.73 -22.86 -9.47
CA ALA A 305 4.30 -22.64 -9.23
C ALA A 305 3.97 -22.68 -7.74
N THR A 306 3.30 -21.63 -7.27
CA THR A 306 2.97 -21.48 -5.83
C THR A 306 1.73 -22.24 -5.43
N PHE A 307 0.85 -22.58 -6.40
CA PHE A 307 -0.47 -23.18 -6.16
C PHE A 307 -1.28 -22.42 -5.09
N GLY A 308 -1.15 -21.08 -5.08
CA GLY A 308 -1.86 -20.20 -4.14
C GLY A 308 -1.24 -20.10 -2.73
N LYS A 309 -0.14 -20.80 -2.43
CA LYS A 309 0.53 -20.72 -1.11
C LYS A 309 0.93 -19.30 -0.74
N THR A 310 1.30 -18.48 -1.73
CA THR A 310 1.67 -17.06 -1.51
C THR A 310 0.50 -16.19 -1.06
N PHE A 311 -0.74 -16.56 -1.38
CA PHE A 311 -1.93 -15.76 -1.04
C PHE A 311 -2.21 -15.82 0.47
N VAL A 312 -1.85 -16.93 1.12
CA VAL A 312 -1.96 -17.09 2.57
C VAL A 312 -0.63 -16.94 3.29
N GLY A 313 0.49 -17.06 2.58
CA GLY A 313 1.83 -17.04 3.16
C GLY A 313 2.19 -15.74 3.87
N GLY A 314 1.58 -14.61 3.49
CA GLY A 314 1.75 -13.34 4.20
C GLY A 314 1.07 -13.29 5.58
N MET A 315 0.19 -14.24 5.90
CA MET A 315 -0.41 -14.37 7.24
C MET A 315 0.53 -15.07 8.22
N VAL A 316 1.50 -15.83 7.72
CA VAL A 316 2.51 -16.48 8.56
C VAL A 316 3.57 -15.44 8.92
N PRO A 317 3.85 -15.21 10.22
CA PRO A 317 4.81 -14.20 10.64
C PRO A 317 6.25 -14.59 10.26
N PHE A 318 7.14 -13.60 10.33
CA PHE A 318 8.59 -13.75 10.08
C PHE A 318 8.94 -14.16 8.64
N GLN A 319 10.06 -14.86 8.48
CA GLN A 319 10.67 -15.15 7.20
C GLN A 319 10.11 -16.42 6.55
N TYR A 320 8.78 -16.54 6.50
CA TYR A 320 8.14 -17.70 5.88
C TYR A 320 8.39 -17.72 4.37
N LYS A 321 8.87 -18.85 3.82
CA LYS A 321 9.29 -18.96 2.41
C LYS A 321 8.22 -18.60 1.38
N TRP A 322 6.94 -18.83 1.71
CA TRP A 322 5.81 -18.46 0.85
C TRP A 322 5.25 -17.08 1.15
N ASN A 323 5.86 -16.29 2.02
CA ASN A 323 5.52 -14.87 2.11
C ASN A 323 5.78 -14.23 0.74
N PRO A 324 4.81 -13.51 0.12
CA PRO A 324 4.98 -12.93 -1.20
C PRO A 324 6.29 -12.16 -1.37
N ALA A 325 6.67 -11.36 -0.39
CA ALA A 325 7.89 -10.57 -0.43
C ALA A 325 9.17 -11.43 -0.48
N ILE A 326 9.17 -12.56 0.24
CA ILE A 326 10.32 -13.47 0.30
C ILE A 326 10.36 -14.28 -0.97
N TYR A 327 9.23 -14.90 -1.33
CA TYR A 327 9.09 -15.69 -2.55
C TYR A 327 9.54 -14.91 -3.80
N SER A 328 9.08 -13.68 -4.00
CA SER A 328 9.45 -12.89 -5.19
C SER A 328 10.95 -12.61 -5.23
N LEU A 329 11.56 -12.32 -4.07
CA LEU A 329 13.00 -12.10 -3.97
C LEU A 329 13.79 -13.39 -4.19
N SER A 330 13.29 -14.54 -3.73
CA SER A 330 13.93 -15.85 -3.94
C SER A 330 14.11 -16.16 -5.41
N ILE A 331 13.02 -16.10 -6.16
CA ILE A 331 13.03 -16.40 -7.58
C ILE A 331 13.89 -15.39 -8.32
N ALA A 332 13.72 -14.09 -8.06
CA ALA A 332 14.42 -13.04 -8.78
C ALA A 332 15.94 -13.01 -8.57
N PHE A 333 16.44 -13.40 -7.39
CA PHE A 333 17.88 -13.33 -7.08
C PHE A 333 18.60 -14.68 -7.11
N TYR A 334 17.90 -15.79 -6.93
CA TYR A 334 18.53 -17.12 -6.87
C TYR A 334 17.96 -18.12 -7.86
N GLY A 335 16.80 -17.84 -8.47
CA GLY A 335 16.14 -18.75 -9.40
C GLY A 335 15.62 -20.04 -8.76
N ASP A 336 15.55 -20.09 -7.42
CA ASP A 336 15.09 -21.27 -6.65
C ASP A 336 14.66 -20.83 -5.23
N LEU A 337 13.81 -21.64 -4.58
CA LEU A 337 13.30 -21.47 -3.21
C LEU A 337 14.25 -22.02 -2.14
N ARG A 338 15.55 -21.77 -2.28
CA ARG A 338 16.54 -22.19 -1.27
C ARG A 338 16.36 -21.41 0.03
N ASP A 339 16.92 -21.93 1.12
CA ASP A 339 17.00 -21.20 2.40
C ASP A 339 17.83 -19.94 2.20
N ILE A 340 17.14 -18.84 1.91
CA ILE A 340 17.79 -17.56 1.72
C ILE A 340 18.29 -17.10 3.07
N ASP A 341 19.56 -16.75 3.13
CA ASP A 341 20.04 -15.87 4.18
C ASP A 341 19.42 -14.48 3.97
N THR A 342 18.16 -14.36 4.40
CA THR A 342 17.31 -13.18 4.23
C THR A 342 17.87 -11.95 4.96
N HIS A 343 18.96 -12.10 5.72
CA HIS A 343 19.74 -11.02 6.30
C HIS A 343 20.53 -10.23 5.23
N THR A 344 20.87 -10.85 4.10
CA THR A 344 21.67 -10.20 3.04
C THR A 344 20.84 -9.29 2.13
N LEU A 345 19.60 -9.66 1.83
CA LEU A 345 18.75 -8.93 0.89
C LEU A 345 18.18 -7.67 1.54
N LYS A 346 18.60 -6.45 1.20
CA LYS A 346 18.06 -5.20 1.79
C LYS A 346 16.73 -4.73 1.17
N SER A 347 15.78 -5.62 0.91
CA SER A 347 14.47 -5.31 0.29
C SER A 347 13.26 -5.79 1.12
N GLY A 348 12.12 -5.13 0.88
CA GLY A 348 10.80 -5.46 1.43
C GLY A 348 9.92 -6.32 0.52
N GLY A 349 10.45 -6.78 -0.62
CA GLY A 349 9.71 -7.57 -1.63
C GLY A 349 9.27 -6.74 -2.83
N PHE A 350 8.77 -7.42 -3.87
CA PHE A 350 8.36 -6.78 -5.13
C PHE A 350 6.88 -6.43 -5.13
N ARG A 351 6.54 -5.26 -5.69
CA ARG A 351 5.15 -4.79 -5.87
C ARG A 351 4.64 -5.16 -7.26
N MET A 352 4.53 -6.46 -7.51
CA MET A 352 4.06 -6.98 -8.80
C MET A 352 2.55 -6.81 -8.96
N LEU A 353 2.10 -6.65 -10.20
CA LEU A 353 0.68 -6.56 -10.54
C LEU A 353 -0.06 -7.87 -10.23
N SER A 354 -1.36 -7.78 -9.93
CA SER A 354 -2.21 -8.95 -9.64
C SER A 354 -2.19 -10.07 -10.69
N PRO A 355 -2.16 -9.83 -12.04
CA PRO A 355 -2.03 -10.92 -13.01
C PRO A 355 -0.74 -11.73 -12.87
N ILE A 356 0.35 -11.11 -12.40
CA ILE A 356 1.65 -11.78 -12.25
C ILE A 356 1.62 -12.74 -11.08
N TRP A 357 1.02 -12.31 -9.96
CA TRP A 357 0.75 -13.20 -8.82
C TRP A 357 -0.19 -14.35 -9.19
N GLY A 358 -1.19 -14.07 -10.04
CA GLY A 358 -2.06 -15.10 -10.58
C GLY A 358 -1.30 -16.09 -11.46
N PHE A 359 -0.45 -15.60 -12.34
CA PHE A 359 0.41 -16.41 -13.20
C PHE A 359 1.34 -17.32 -12.39
N ALA A 360 2.00 -16.76 -11.38
CA ALA A 360 2.86 -17.52 -10.48
C ALA A 360 2.12 -18.58 -9.65
N ALA A 361 0.78 -18.46 -9.49
CA ALA A 361 -0.02 -19.40 -8.74
C ALA A 361 -0.65 -20.50 -9.60
N PHE A 362 -1.23 -20.13 -10.74
CA PHE A 362 -2.07 -21.01 -11.54
C PHE A 362 -1.89 -20.80 -13.06
N GLY A 363 -0.74 -20.25 -13.49
CA GLY A 363 -0.46 -19.95 -14.89
C GLY A 363 -1.46 -18.96 -15.49
N TRP A 364 -1.74 -19.10 -16.79
CA TRP A 364 -2.64 -18.19 -17.51
C TRP A 364 -4.05 -18.12 -16.93
N LEU A 365 -4.56 -19.22 -16.37
CA LEU A 365 -5.85 -19.21 -15.68
C LEU A 365 -5.82 -18.26 -14.48
N GLY A 366 -4.76 -18.30 -13.68
CA GLY A 366 -4.58 -17.40 -12.55
C GLY A 366 -4.38 -15.94 -12.98
N ALA A 367 -3.66 -15.71 -14.08
CA ALA A 367 -3.44 -14.37 -14.64
C ALA A 367 -4.76 -13.66 -15.01
N ALA A 368 -5.78 -14.40 -15.43
CA ALA A 368 -7.12 -13.87 -15.68
C ALA A 368 -8.00 -13.85 -14.41
N LEU A 369 -8.04 -14.97 -13.67
CA LEU A 369 -8.97 -15.17 -12.56
C LEU A 369 -8.69 -14.23 -11.38
N VAL A 370 -7.43 -13.99 -11.05
CA VAL A 370 -7.07 -13.19 -9.87
C VAL A 370 -7.47 -11.72 -10.07
N PRO A 371 -7.12 -11.04 -11.19
CA PRO A 371 -7.60 -9.69 -11.47
C PRO A 371 -9.12 -9.59 -11.61
N PHE A 372 -9.78 -10.62 -12.16
CA PHE A 372 -11.25 -10.67 -12.21
C PHE A 372 -11.87 -10.61 -10.82
N ILE A 373 -11.38 -11.46 -9.89
CA ILE A 373 -11.85 -11.47 -8.50
C ILE A 373 -11.56 -10.13 -7.82
N SER A 374 -10.36 -9.57 -8.02
CA SER A 374 -10.01 -8.24 -7.50
C SER A 374 -11.00 -7.17 -7.98
N GLY A 375 -11.25 -7.09 -9.29
CA GLY A 375 -12.17 -6.11 -9.87
C GLY A 375 -13.60 -6.27 -9.36
N PHE A 376 -14.06 -7.52 -9.22
CA PHE A 376 -15.36 -7.83 -8.65
C PHE A 376 -15.51 -7.35 -7.20
N LEU A 377 -14.51 -7.65 -6.35
CA LEU A 377 -14.55 -7.32 -4.92
C LEU A 377 -14.40 -5.81 -4.69
N PHE A 378 -13.45 -5.15 -5.36
CA PHE A 378 -13.29 -3.69 -5.27
C PHE A 378 -14.57 -2.95 -5.66
N LYS A 379 -15.20 -3.35 -6.77
CA LYS A 379 -16.44 -2.72 -7.23
C LYS A 379 -17.59 -2.91 -6.25
N SER A 380 -17.77 -4.13 -5.76
CA SER A 380 -18.84 -4.47 -4.82
C SER A 380 -18.70 -3.68 -3.51
N ILE A 381 -17.50 -3.62 -2.95
CA ILE A 381 -17.24 -2.92 -1.68
C ILE A 381 -17.44 -1.41 -1.84
N PHE A 382 -16.88 -0.80 -2.89
CA PHE A 382 -17.03 0.64 -3.09
C PHE A 382 -18.45 1.06 -3.49
N HIS A 383 -19.22 0.20 -4.16
CA HIS A 383 -20.64 0.42 -4.39
C HIS A 383 -21.40 0.56 -3.05
N GLU A 384 -21.16 -0.36 -2.13
CA GLU A 384 -21.78 -0.32 -0.80
C GLU A 384 -21.35 0.90 0.01
N VAL A 385 -20.05 1.25 0.00
CA VAL A 385 -19.56 2.48 0.65
C VAL A 385 -20.31 3.70 0.10
N ARG A 386 -20.41 3.82 -1.23
CA ARG A 386 -21.12 4.93 -1.88
C ARG A 386 -22.60 4.96 -1.50
N SER A 387 -23.25 3.80 -1.45
CA SER A 387 -24.66 3.66 -1.05
C SER A 387 -24.87 4.20 0.36
N VAL A 388 -24.05 3.78 1.32
CA VAL A 388 -24.08 4.27 2.71
C VAL A 388 -23.86 5.78 2.76
N LEU A 389 -22.83 6.29 2.08
CA LEU A 389 -22.47 7.72 2.10
C LEU A 389 -23.56 8.65 1.57
N SER A 390 -24.41 8.19 0.65
CA SER A 390 -25.45 9.03 0.03
C SER A 390 -26.45 9.62 1.03
N GLY A 391 -26.67 8.98 2.18
CA GLY A 391 -27.60 9.42 3.22
C GLY A 391 -26.95 10.18 4.39
N ILE A 392 -25.63 10.36 4.39
CA ILE A 392 -24.90 10.83 5.58
C ILE A 392 -24.39 12.25 5.40
N LYS A 393 -24.79 13.14 6.32
CA LYS A 393 -24.28 14.53 6.40
C LYS A 393 -23.01 14.67 7.25
N ASN A 394 -22.77 13.77 8.20
CA ASN A 394 -21.61 13.85 9.09
C ASN A 394 -20.32 13.44 8.35
N ARG A 395 -19.43 14.42 8.11
CA ARG A 395 -18.15 14.21 7.40
C ARG A 395 -17.17 13.28 8.14
N ALA A 396 -17.14 13.29 9.47
CA ALA A 396 -16.29 12.39 10.25
C ALA A 396 -16.72 10.93 10.04
N PHE A 397 -18.03 10.71 10.01
CA PHE A 397 -18.61 9.41 9.69
C PHE A 397 -18.31 9.01 8.24
N SER A 398 -18.42 9.94 7.29
CA SER A 398 -18.05 9.67 5.89
C SER A 398 -16.59 9.23 5.76
N LEU A 399 -15.65 9.93 6.42
CA LEU A 399 -14.23 9.55 6.44
C LEU A 399 -14.04 8.16 7.02
N TYR A 400 -14.70 7.86 8.14
CA TYR A 400 -14.64 6.53 8.75
C TYR A 400 -15.11 5.42 7.80
N CYS A 401 -16.25 5.61 7.12
CA CYS A 401 -16.75 4.64 6.15
C CYS A 401 -15.82 4.48 4.95
N ILE A 402 -15.20 5.55 4.47
CA ILE A 402 -14.22 5.49 3.39
C ILE A 402 -13.00 4.69 3.83
N LEU A 403 -12.45 4.94 5.02
CA LEU A 403 -11.32 4.17 5.55
C LEU A 403 -11.70 2.70 5.71
N LEU A 404 -12.83 2.40 6.34
CA LEU A 404 -13.30 1.03 6.53
C LEU A 404 -13.50 0.29 5.21
N GLY A 405 -14.20 0.91 4.27
CA GLY A 405 -14.40 0.35 2.94
C GLY A 405 -13.09 0.14 2.19
N SER A 406 -12.18 1.10 2.29
CA SER A 406 -10.87 1.04 1.63
C SER A 406 -9.97 -0.05 2.19
N TYR A 407 -9.86 -0.19 3.52
CA TYR A 407 -9.09 -1.27 4.14
C TYR A 407 -9.74 -2.64 3.91
N THR A 408 -11.07 -2.72 3.85
CA THR A 408 -11.78 -3.95 3.48
C THR A 408 -11.49 -4.31 2.02
N ALA A 409 -11.54 -3.32 1.12
CA ALA A 409 -11.24 -3.51 -0.29
C ALA A 409 -9.76 -3.84 -0.53
N ASP A 410 -8.82 -3.27 0.22
CA ASP A 410 -7.41 -3.64 0.14
C ASP A 410 -7.15 -5.05 0.67
N LEU A 411 -7.83 -5.49 1.74
CA LEU A 411 -7.68 -6.84 2.26
C LEU A 411 -8.28 -7.89 1.30
N LEU A 412 -9.51 -7.66 0.85
CA LEU A 412 -10.26 -8.63 0.04
C LEU A 412 -9.96 -8.51 -1.45
N GLY A 413 -9.74 -7.31 -1.96
CA GLY A 413 -9.44 -7.07 -3.37
C GLY A 413 -8.00 -7.42 -3.73
N ASN A 414 -7.05 -7.39 -2.78
CA ASN A 414 -5.66 -7.79 -2.99
C ASN A 414 -5.33 -9.07 -2.21
N LEU A 415 -6.08 -10.15 -2.44
CA LEU A 415 -5.87 -11.46 -1.76
C LEU A 415 -4.44 -11.97 -1.90
N HIS A 416 -3.80 -11.70 -3.04
CA HIS A 416 -2.42 -12.09 -3.32
C HIS A 416 -1.38 -11.38 -2.40
N LEU A 417 -1.77 -10.32 -1.69
CA LEU A 417 -0.96 -9.59 -0.71
C LEU A 417 -1.55 -9.67 0.71
N MET A 418 -2.42 -10.65 0.97
CA MET A 418 -3.01 -10.81 2.30
C MET A 418 -1.90 -11.02 3.32
N SER A 419 -1.96 -10.24 4.40
CA SER A 419 -0.99 -10.33 5.48
C SER A 419 -1.65 -10.07 6.83
N ILE A 420 -1.02 -10.60 7.88
CA ILE A 420 -1.45 -10.35 9.27
C ILE A 420 -1.55 -8.85 9.57
N TYR A 421 -0.71 -8.03 8.91
CA TYR A 421 -0.69 -6.58 9.06
C TYR A 421 -1.94 -5.90 8.48
N ARG A 422 -2.41 -6.32 7.30
CA ARG A 422 -3.64 -5.78 6.71
C ARG A 422 -4.87 -6.16 7.52
N LEU A 423 -4.90 -7.39 8.04
CA LEU A 423 -5.97 -7.83 8.95
C LEU A 423 -5.97 -7.01 10.25
N THR A 424 -4.78 -6.75 10.81
CA THR A 424 -4.63 -5.92 12.00
C THR A 424 -5.10 -4.49 11.75
N ALA A 425 -4.74 -3.89 10.61
CA ALA A 425 -5.21 -2.56 10.23
C ALA A 425 -6.75 -2.51 10.15
N LEU A 426 -7.39 -3.52 9.53
CA LEU A 426 -8.84 -3.62 9.48
C LEU A 426 -9.45 -3.77 10.87
N ALA A 427 -8.87 -4.60 11.73
CA ALA A 427 -9.31 -4.76 13.12
C ALA A 427 -9.22 -3.45 13.92
N ILE A 428 -8.18 -2.63 13.68
CA ILE A 428 -8.04 -1.30 14.28
C ILE A 428 -9.15 -0.36 13.81
N VAL A 429 -9.46 -0.33 12.51
CA VAL A 429 -10.57 0.47 11.97
C VAL A 429 -11.90 0.06 12.63
N PHE A 430 -12.14 -1.24 12.77
CA PHE A 430 -13.32 -1.74 13.50
C PHE A 430 -13.32 -1.29 14.97
N ALA A 431 -12.21 -1.42 15.68
CA ALA A 431 -12.10 -1.04 17.09
C ALA A 431 -12.32 0.46 17.33
N ILE A 432 -11.91 1.31 16.38
CA ILE A 432 -12.11 2.76 16.46
C ILE A 432 -13.59 3.11 16.39
N GLY A 433 -14.32 2.60 15.39
CA GLY A 433 -15.69 3.01 15.11
C GLY A 433 -16.78 2.18 15.77
N LEU A 434 -16.55 0.90 16.09
CA LEU A 434 -17.58 0.07 16.71
C LEU A 434 -17.68 0.33 18.22
N PRO A 435 -18.88 0.58 18.76
CA PRO A 435 -19.08 0.61 20.21
C PRO A 435 -18.82 -0.79 20.79
N PRO A 436 -18.14 -0.90 21.96
CA PRO A 436 -17.90 -2.16 22.66
C PRO A 436 -19.20 -2.97 22.89
N LEU A 437 -20.32 -2.26 23.09
CA LEU A 437 -21.64 -2.87 23.32
C LEU A 437 -22.22 -3.58 22.09
N VAL A 438 -21.85 -3.18 20.87
CA VAL A 438 -22.26 -3.88 19.65
C VAL A 438 -21.53 -5.23 19.57
N VAL A 439 -20.24 -5.27 19.91
CA VAL A 439 -19.45 -6.52 20.02
C VAL A 439 -20.05 -7.45 21.08
N TRP A 440 -20.54 -6.91 22.19
CA TRP A 440 -21.14 -7.69 23.28
C TRP A 440 -22.52 -8.27 22.91
N ARG A 441 -23.36 -7.52 22.17
CA ARG A 441 -24.65 -8.05 21.67
C ARG A 441 -24.48 -9.14 20.61
N PHE A 442 -23.40 -9.15 19.84
CA PHE A 442 -23.10 -10.28 18.94
C PHE A 442 -22.88 -11.58 19.72
N ARG A 443 -22.27 -11.51 20.91
CA ARG A 443 -22.01 -12.68 21.76
C ARG A 443 -23.29 -13.36 22.28
N LYS A 444 -24.40 -12.62 22.39
CA LYS A 444 -25.72 -13.13 22.82
C LYS A 444 -26.59 -13.69 21.68
N LEU A 445 -26.16 -13.56 20.43
CA LEU A 445 -26.89 -14.05 19.25
C LEU A 445 -26.20 -15.24 18.57
N THR A 446 -24.99 -15.59 19.01
CA THR A 446 -24.21 -16.74 18.51
C THR A 446 -23.94 -17.80 19.58
N LEU A 447 -24.48 -17.59 20.78
CA LEU A 447 -24.67 -18.58 21.85
C LEU A 447 -26.18 -18.71 22.05
#